data_AF-A0AA48GTP6-F1
#
_entry.id   AF-A0AA48GTP6-F1
#
_cell.length_a   1.000
_cell.length_b   1.000
_cell.length_c   1.000
_cell.angle_alpha   90.00
_cell.angle_beta   90.00
_cell.angle_gamma   90.00
#
_symmetry.space_group_name_H-M   'P 1'
#
loop_
_entity.id
_entity.type
_entity.pdbx_description
1 polymer ?
#
loop_
_entity_poly.entity_id
_entity_poly.type
_entity_poly.pdbx_seq_one_letter_code
_entity_poly.pdbx_strand_id
1 'polypeptide(L)'
;MRARGAAPAGQGGFTLVEFLLAAFILSIGLLGLAALQAASTAASTGGRGRVTASYVADQVLQQVQSEGQHSYFAKMNGLTPAYTALYTKDPGTSKDPAPVGGFNVDGVQVTTSTGAAVANLAKLVPDPQKRVPVYAASWARLAYQGTAPVSAMHSQEFVVNVTWTDGAVNRVMSMSRYVRY
;
A
#
# COMPACT_ATOMS: atom_id res chain seq x y z
N MET A 1 -69.74 16.93 -50.57
CA MET A 1 -68.53 16.99 -49.73
C MET A 1 -68.04 15.55 -49.49
N ARG A 2 -66.87 15.16 -50.00
CA ARG A 2 -66.30 13.80 -49.83
C ARG A 2 -65.29 13.82 -48.69
N ALA A 3 -65.56 13.05 -47.63
CA ALA A 3 -64.59 12.77 -46.58
C ALA A 3 -63.52 11.79 -47.14
N ARG A 4 -62.24 12.21 -47.12
CA ARG A 4 -61.11 11.30 -47.38
C ARG A 4 -60.93 10.43 -46.13
N GLY A 5 -61.19 9.14 -46.25
CA GLY A 5 -60.80 8.16 -45.24
C GLY A 5 -59.27 8.10 -45.16
N ALA A 6 -58.73 8.40 -43.97
CA ALA A 6 -57.33 8.15 -43.67
C ALA A 6 -57.11 6.64 -43.65
N ALA A 7 -56.15 6.14 -44.44
CA ALA A 7 -55.77 4.74 -44.42
C ALA A 7 -55.23 4.39 -43.02
N PRO A 8 -55.64 3.27 -42.41
CA PRO A 8 -55.06 2.82 -41.16
C PRO A 8 -53.59 2.50 -41.39
N ALA A 9 -52.69 3.20 -40.68
CA ALA A 9 -51.28 2.84 -40.62
C ALA A 9 -51.18 1.44 -40.00
N GLY A 10 -50.70 0.46 -40.77
CA GLY A 10 -50.60 -0.92 -40.32
C GLY A 10 -49.76 -1.03 -39.06
N GLN A 11 -50.36 -1.46 -37.95
CA GLN A 11 -49.64 -1.91 -36.77
C GLN A 11 -48.90 -3.20 -37.13
N GLY A 12 -47.61 -3.08 -37.44
CA GLY A 12 -46.72 -4.22 -37.54
C GLY A 12 -46.53 -4.81 -36.14
N GLY A 13 -47.08 -6.01 -35.91
CA GLY A 13 -46.85 -6.74 -34.67
C GLY A 13 -45.37 -7.10 -34.52
N PHE A 14 -44.87 -7.01 -33.29
CA PHE A 14 -43.49 -7.34 -32.95
C PHE A 14 -43.24 -8.83 -33.23
N THR A 15 -42.28 -9.13 -34.11
CA THR A 15 -42.04 -10.52 -34.52
C THR A 15 -41.17 -11.24 -33.50
N LEU A 16 -41.35 -12.56 -33.35
CA LEU A 16 -40.53 -13.39 -32.45
C LEU A 16 -39.03 -13.31 -32.79
N VAL A 17 -38.70 -13.15 -34.06
CA VAL A 17 -37.32 -12.96 -34.54
C VAL A 17 -36.74 -11.64 -34.04
N GLU A 18 -37.55 -10.57 -34.01
CA GLU A 18 -37.15 -9.25 -33.53
C GLU A 18 -36.86 -9.25 -32.01
N PHE A 19 -37.66 -9.99 -31.24
CA PHE A 19 -37.38 -10.22 -29.82
C PHE A 19 -36.08 -10.97 -29.58
N LEU A 20 -35.85 -12.06 -30.33
CA LEU A 20 -34.64 -12.86 -30.22
C LEU A 20 -33.40 -12.04 -30.58
N LEU A 21 -33.49 -11.21 -31.62
CA LEU A 21 -32.40 -10.31 -32.00
C LEU A 21 -32.14 -9.26 -30.91
N ALA A 22 -33.19 -8.66 -30.34
CA ALA A 22 -33.06 -7.71 -29.23
C ALA A 22 -32.42 -8.37 -27.99
N ALA A 23 -32.87 -9.56 -27.61
CA ALA A 23 -32.30 -10.32 -26.50
C ALA A 23 -30.84 -10.71 -26.77
N PHE A 24 -30.49 -11.08 -28.01
CA PHE A 24 -29.12 -11.39 -28.41
C PHE A 24 -28.20 -10.16 -28.28
N ILE A 25 -28.58 -9.03 -28.87
CA ILE A 25 -27.82 -7.77 -28.75
C ILE A 25 -27.68 -7.36 -27.28
N LEU A 26 -28.76 -7.46 -26.50
CA LEU A 26 -28.75 -7.16 -25.07
C LEU A 26 -27.76 -8.05 -24.32
N SER A 27 -27.75 -9.36 -24.59
CA SER A 27 -26.82 -10.29 -23.94
C SER A 27 -25.35 -9.98 -24.24
N ILE A 28 -25.02 -9.58 -25.47
CA ILE A 28 -23.68 -9.10 -25.83
C ILE A 28 -23.35 -7.82 -25.06
N GLY A 29 -24.29 -6.87 -24.98
CA GLY A 29 -24.11 -5.63 -24.22
C GLY A 29 -23.85 -5.87 -22.73
N LEU A 30 -24.60 -6.80 -22.12
CA LEU A 30 -24.42 -7.19 -20.73
C LEU A 30 -23.07 -7.88 -20.48
N LEU A 31 -22.61 -8.71 -21.41
CA LEU A 31 -21.29 -9.33 -21.32
C LEU A 31 -20.17 -8.29 -21.38
N GLY A 32 -20.29 -7.30 -22.26
CA GLY A 32 -19.36 -6.17 -22.33
C GLY A 32 -19.32 -5.36 -21.03
N LEU A 33 -20.49 -5.09 -20.44
CA LEU A 33 -20.59 -4.38 -19.16
C LEU A 33 -19.97 -5.18 -18.00
N ALA A 34 -20.18 -6.49 -17.96
CA ALA A 34 -19.57 -7.38 -16.97
C ALA A 34 -18.02 -7.38 -17.09
N ALA A 35 -17.49 -7.42 -18.30
CA ALA A 35 -16.05 -7.34 -18.54
C ALA A 35 -15.45 -6.01 -18.06
N LEU A 36 -16.13 -4.90 -18.32
CA LEU A 36 -15.72 -3.57 -17.82
C LEU A 36 -15.77 -3.50 -16.28
N GLN A 37 -16.79 -4.09 -15.65
CA GLN A 37 -16.89 -4.14 -14.20
C GLN A 37 -15.75 -4.96 -13.57
N ALA A 38 -15.41 -6.10 -14.18
CA ALA A 38 -14.26 -6.91 -13.75
C ALA A 38 -12.94 -6.14 -13.89
N ALA A 39 -12.72 -5.46 -15.02
CA ALA A 39 -11.52 -4.65 -15.25
C ALA A 39 -11.42 -3.48 -14.24
N SER A 40 -12.52 -2.79 -13.98
CA SER A 40 -12.58 -1.70 -12.99
C SER A 40 -12.25 -2.19 -11.57
N THR A 41 -12.78 -3.35 -11.19
CA THR A 41 -12.51 -3.96 -9.88
C THR A 41 -11.03 -4.31 -9.75
N ALA A 42 -10.44 -4.95 -10.76
CA ALA A 42 -9.02 -5.30 -10.77
C ALA A 42 -8.11 -4.07 -10.72
N ALA A 43 -8.47 -2.99 -11.42
CA ALA A 43 -7.73 -1.73 -11.36
C ALA A 43 -7.81 -1.10 -9.96
N SER A 44 -8.98 -1.13 -9.32
CA SER A 44 -9.19 -0.58 -7.97
C SER A 44 -8.39 -1.33 -6.91
N THR A 45 -8.36 -2.67 -6.96
CA THR A 45 -7.59 -3.48 -6.00
C THR A 45 -6.09 -3.24 -6.11
N GLY A 46 -5.55 -3.15 -7.33
CA GLY A 46 -4.14 -2.83 -7.55
C GLY A 46 -3.76 -1.43 -7.05
N GLY A 47 -4.66 -0.45 -7.18
CA GLY A 47 -4.46 0.91 -6.66
C GLY A 47 -4.40 0.96 -5.13
N ARG A 48 -5.32 0.26 -4.45
CA ARG A 48 -5.36 0.21 -2.98
C ARG A 48 -4.07 -0.33 -2.38
N GLY A 49 -3.54 -1.43 -2.94
CA GLY A 49 -2.30 -2.04 -2.46
C GLY A 49 -1.12 -1.06 -2.46
N ARG A 50 -0.98 -0.28 -3.54
CA ARG A 50 0.08 0.73 -3.65
C ARG A 50 -0.10 1.89 -2.68
N VAL A 51 -1.33 2.37 -2.49
CA VAL A 51 -1.61 3.47 -1.54
C VAL A 51 -1.29 3.05 -0.11
N THR A 52 -1.70 1.85 0.31
CA THR A 52 -1.36 1.33 1.64
C THR A 52 0.14 1.09 1.78
N ALA A 53 0.81 0.56 0.75
CA ALA A 53 2.27 0.40 0.79
C ALA A 53 3.01 1.74 0.93
N SER A 54 2.59 2.78 0.19
CA SER A 54 3.09 4.17 0.35
C SER A 54 2.89 4.68 1.76
N TYR A 55 1.68 4.50 2.31
CA TYR A 55 1.36 4.90 3.68
C TYR A 55 2.25 4.19 4.72
N VAL A 56 2.41 2.87 4.61
CA VAL A 56 3.30 2.09 5.49
C VAL A 56 4.74 2.58 5.39
N ALA A 57 5.25 2.80 4.18
CA ALA A 57 6.61 3.31 3.99
C ALA A 57 6.81 4.69 4.63
N ASP A 58 5.84 5.59 4.48
CA ASP A 58 5.87 6.91 5.11
C ASP A 58 5.82 6.84 6.63
N GLN A 59 5.00 5.95 7.21
CA GLN A 59 4.96 5.74 8.66
C GLN A 59 6.32 5.28 9.19
N VAL A 60 6.95 4.30 8.52
CA VAL A 60 8.27 3.82 8.89
C VAL A 60 9.30 4.95 8.77
N LEU A 61 9.33 5.69 7.66
CA LEU A 61 10.26 6.82 7.48
C LEU A 61 10.05 7.93 8.53
N GLN A 62 8.81 8.21 8.92
CA GLN A 62 8.51 9.17 9.98
C GLN A 62 8.99 8.68 11.34
N GLN A 63 8.81 7.39 11.63
CA GLN A 63 9.35 6.78 12.84
C GLN A 63 10.89 6.86 12.85
N VAL A 64 11.55 6.52 11.74
CA VAL A 64 13.02 6.65 11.59
C VAL A 64 13.47 8.08 11.89
N GLN A 65 12.77 9.06 11.30
CA GLN A 65 13.08 10.47 11.48
C GLN A 65 12.92 10.93 12.94
N SER A 66 11.81 10.54 13.58
CA SER A 66 11.53 10.91 14.97
C SER A 66 12.55 10.29 15.92
N GLU A 67 12.88 9.01 15.73
CA GLU A 67 13.86 8.30 16.54
C GLU A 67 15.28 8.85 16.34
N GLY A 68 15.65 9.19 15.10
CA GLY A 68 16.92 9.83 14.77
C GLY A 68 17.07 11.18 15.46
N GLN A 69 16.06 12.05 15.38
CA GLN A 69 16.08 13.35 16.05
C GLN A 69 16.18 13.24 17.57
N HIS A 70 15.42 12.35 18.18
CA HIS A 70 15.48 12.17 19.63
C HIS A 70 16.84 11.63 20.09
N SER A 71 17.41 10.69 19.33
CA SER A 71 18.76 10.17 19.58
C SER A 71 19.81 11.27 19.49
N TYR A 72 19.70 12.14 18.49
CA TYR A 72 20.54 13.33 18.34
C TYR A 72 20.46 14.24 19.57
N PHE A 73 19.24 14.62 20.00
CA PHE A 73 19.06 15.49 21.16
C PHE A 73 19.61 14.87 22.44
N ALA A 74 19.42 13.56 22.66
CA ALA A 74 19.96 12.87 23.82
C ALA A 74 21.50 12.92 23.84
N LYS A 75 22.15 12.61 22.71
CA LYS A 75 23.63 12.64 22.58
C LYS A 75 24.21 14.04 22.82
N MET A 76 23.59 15.08 22.26
CA MET A 76 24.06 16.47 22.47
C MET A 76 24.02 16.90 23.94
N ASN A 77 23.13 16.33 24.73
CA ASN A 77 22.98 16.64 26.15
C ASN A 77 23.69 15.63 27.06
N GLY A 78 24.48 14.69 26.50
CA GLY A 78 25.14 13.64 27.27
C GLY A 78 24.17 12.64 27.92
N LEU A 79 22.94 12.56 27.42
CA LEU A 79 21.90 11.66 27.92
C LEU A 79 21.90 10.35 27.15
N THR A 80 21.53 9.26 27.84
CA THR A 80 21.26 7.97 27.17
C THR A 80 19.79 7.95 26.72
N PRO A 81 19.47 7.66 25.45
CA PRO A 81 18.09 7.57 24.99
C PRO A 81 17.28 6.55 25.80
N ALA A 82 16.05 6.88 26.16
CA ALA A 82 15.17 6.03 26.97
C ALA A 82 14.64 4.78 26.23
N TYR A 83 14.90 4.69 24.93
CA TYR A 83 14.63 3.53 24.11
C TYR A 83 15.87 3.23 23.25
N THR A 84 16.12 1.95 23.00
CA THR A 84 17.06 1.55 21.97
C THR A 84 16.44 1.93 20.63
N ALA A 85 16.85 3.07 20.05
CA ALA A 85 16.40 3.42 18.71
C ALA A 85 16.71 2.24 17.79
N LEU A 86 15.79 1.92 16.88
CA LEU A 86 15.99 0.88 15.86
C LEU A 86 17.28 1.16 15.04
N TYR A 87 17.80 2.38 15.13
CA TYR A 87 18.87 2.99 14.35
C TYR A 87 20.18 3.21 15.13
N THR A 88 20.37 2.52 16.27
CA THR A 88 21.48 2.75 17.22
C THR A 88 22.88 2.33 16.77
N LYS A 89 23.07 1.71 15.60
CA LYS A 89 24.42 1.37 15.17
C LYS A 89 25.12 2.65 14.73
N ASP A 90 26.34 2.87 15.22
CA ASP A 90 27.20 3.97 14.78
C ASP A 90 27.18 4.10 13.24
N PRO A 91 27.33 5.32 12.70
CA PRO A 91 27.42 5.54 11.26
C PRO A 91 28.45 4.59 10.68
N GLY A 92 27.95 3.59 9.95
CA GLY A 92 28.76 2.48 9.48
C GLY A 92 29.11 2.66 8.02
N THR A 93 30.23 2.07 7.62
CA THR A 93 30.58 1.82 6.22
C THR A 93 29.81 0.63 5.63
N SER A 94 28.91 0.01 6.39
CA SER A 94 28.12 -1.15 5.96
C SER A 94 26.65 -0.79 5.77
N LYS A 95 26.05 -1.38 4.73
CA LYS A 95 24.59 -1.43 4.56
C LYS A 95 24.02 -2.25 5.71
N ASP A 96 23.10 -1.67 6.46
CA ASP A 96 22.44 -2.33 7.58
C ASP A 96 20.96 -2.48 7.28
N PRO A 97 20.52 -3.62 6.72
CA PRO A 97 19.11 -3.90 6.49
C PRO A 97 18.50 -4.56 7.72
N ALA A 98 17.33 -4.07 8.17
CA ALA A 98 16.57 -4.71 9.23
C ALA A 98 15.07 -4.76 8.92
N PRO A 99 14.38 -5.85 9.31
CA PRO A 99 12.93 -5.93 9.22
C PRO A 99 12.29 -4.98 10.23
N VAL A 100 11.22 -4.31 9.82
CA VAL A 100 10.33 -3.56 10.74
C VAL A 100 9.26 -4.50 11.29
N GLY A 101 8.71 -5.33 10.41
CA GLY A 101 7.61 -6.23 10.70
C GLY A 101 6.54 -6.21 9.62
N GLY A 102 5.40 -6.81 9.93
CA GLY A 102 4.26 -6.95 9.05
C GLY A 102 3.13 -5.98 9.38
N PHE A 103 2.44 -5.53 8.34
CA PHE A 103 1.34 -4.58 8.40
C PHE A 103 0.11 -5.18 7.72
N ASN A 104 -1.07 -4.88 8.25
CA ASN A 104 -2.32 -5.39 7.69
C ASN A 104 -2.82 -4.57 6.49
N VAL A 105 -4.00 -4.94 5.99
CA VAL A 105 -4.69 -4.26 4.87
C VAL A 105 -4.92 -2.76 5.09
N ASP A 106 -5.02 -2.33 6.35
CA ASP A 106 -5.26 -0.93 6.74
C ASP A 106 -3.95 -0.17 7.00
N GLY A 107 -2.78 -0.80 6.81
CA GLY A 107 -1.47 -0.20 7.10
C GLY A 107 -1.12 -0.16 8.59
N VAL A 108 -1.85 -0.87 9.44
CA VAL A 108 -1.53 -0.97 10.88
C VAL A 108 -0.49 -2.07 11.09
N GLN A 109 0.55 -1.79 11.86
CA GLN A 109 1.55 -2.80 12.20
C GLN A 109 0.93 -3.90 13.06
N VAL A 110 1.07 -5.15 12.63
CA VAL A 110 0.52 -6.33 13.31
C VAL A 110 1.58 -7.30 13.81
N THR A 111 2.76 -7.28 13.20
CA THR A 111 3.92 -8.03 13.70
C THR A 111 5.15 -7.15 13.87
N THR A 112 6.02 -7.54 14.79
CA THR A 112 7.33 -6.92 15.06
C THR A 112 8.39 -7.42 14.08
N SER A 113 9.61 -6.90 14.21
CA SER A 113 10.78 -7.32 13.44
C SER A 113 11.14 -8.81 13.60
N THR A 114 10.72 -9.44 14.70
CA THR A 114 10.91 -10.87 14.97
C THR A 114 9.77 -11.75 14.42
N GLY A 115 8.74 -11.13 13.82
CA GLY A 115 7.54 -11.81 13.36
C GLY A 115 6.50 -12.10 14.45
N ALA A 116 6.79 -11.76 15.71
CA ALA A 116 5.82 -11.86 16.79
C ALA A 116 4.70 -10.82 16.64
N ALA A 117 3.50 -11.11 17.13
CA ALA A 117 2.41 -10.14 17.14
C ALA A 117 2.77 -8.89 17.97
N VAL A 118 2.36 -7.71 17.52
CA VAL A 118 2.55 -6.47 18.31
C VAL A 118 1.78 -6.54 19.62
N ALA A 119 2.33 -5.91 20.67
CA ALA A 119 1.62 -5.77 21.94
C ALA A 119 0.28 -5.04 21.70
N ASN A 120 -0.77 -5.45 22.41
CA ASN A 120 -2.12 -4.88 22.27
C ASN A 120 -2.75 -5.00 20.87
N LEU A 121 -2.33 -5.96 20.03
CA LEU A 121 -2.89 -6.18 18.70
C LEU A 121 -4.43 -6.24 18.68
N ALA A 122 -5.05 -6.89 19.67
CA ALA A 122 -6.51 -6.99 19.75
C ALA A 122 -7.21 -5.64 20.00
N LYS A 123 -6.51 -4.65 20.58
CA LYS A 123 -7.02 -3.28 20.75
C LYS A 123 -6.79 -2.43 19.50
N LEU A 124 -5.61 -2.58 18.87
CA LEU A 124 -5.24 -1.85 17.65
C LEU A 124 -6.06 -2.31 16.45
N VAL A 125 -6.32 -3.62 16.36
CA VAL A 125 -7.08 -4.26 15.29
C VAL A 125 -8.14 -5.18 15.92
N PRO A 126 -9.33 -4.63 16.23
CA PRO A 126 -10.41 -5.40 16.85
C PRO A 126 -10.84 -6.60 16.00
N ASP A 127 -10.89 -6.44 14.68
CA ASP A 127 -11.24 -7.50 13.72
C ASP A 127 -10.12 -8.54 13.60
N PRO A 128 -10.35 -9.82 13.99
CA PRO A 128 -9.35 -10.88 13.89
C PRO A 128 -8.89 -11.16 12.45
N GLN A 129 -9.76 -10.98 11.45
CA GLN A 129 -9.44 -11.26 10.04
C GLN A 129 -8.39 -10.28 9.50
N LYS A 130 -8.34 -9.07 10.06
CA LYS A 130 -7.39 -8.02 9.69
C LYS A 130 -6.07 -8.08 10.47
N ARG A 131 -5.85 -9.09 11.32
CA ARG A 131 -4.60 -9.24 12.08
C ARG A 131 -3.49 -9.93 11.30
N VAL A 132 -3.82 -10.50 10.15
CA VAL A 132 -2.85 -11.16 9.27
C VAL A 132 -2.02 -10.10 8.54
N PRO A 133 -0.68 -10.19 8.57
CA PRO A 133 0.16 -9.28 7.82
C PRO A 133 0.01 -9.51 6.31
N VAL A 134 -0.24 -8.43 5.57
CA VAL A 134 -0.33 -8.41 4.10
C VAL A 134 0.90 -7.72 3.49
N TYR A 135 1.40 -6.69 4.17
CA TYR A 135 2.62 -5.99 3.78
C TYR A 135 3.73 -6.36 4.74
N ALA A 136 4.94 -6.54 4.24
CA ALA A 136 6.15 -6.62 5.05
C ALA A 136 7.03 -5.40 4.76
N ALA A 137 7.45 -4.70 5.80
CA ALA A 137 8.36 -3.56 5.66
C ALA A 137 9.73 -3.90 6.22
N SER A 138 10.75 -3.44 5.52
CA SER A 138 12.14 -3.44 5.97
C SER A 138 12.75 -2.08 5.66
N TRP A 139 13.78 -1.71 6.42
CA TRP A 139 14.59 -0.56 6.09
C TRP A 139 16.03 -1.00 5.84
N ALA A 140 16.75 -0.19 5.09
CA ALA A 140 18.18 -0.31 4.91
C ALA A 140 18.79 1.08 4.97
N ARG A 141 19.84 1.20 5.77
CA ARG A 141 20.69 2.39 5.75
C ARG A 141 21.77 2.20 4.70
N LEU A 142 21.99 3.20 3.85
CA LEU A 142 23.06 3.16 2.87
C LEU A 142 24.40 3.52 3.53
N ALA A 143 25.45 2.80 3.11
CA ALA A 143 26.81 3.08 3.55
C ALA A 143 27.29 4.44 3.03
N TYR A 144 28.15 5.11 3.79
CA TYR A 144 28.92 6.22 3.23
C TYR A 144 29.88 5.70 2.16
N GLN A 145 30.07 6.49 1.09
CA GLN A 145 31.27 6.32 0.27
C GLN A 145 32.48 6.81 1.07
N GLY A 146 33.33 5.89 1.52
CA GLY A 146 34.56 6.20 2.26
C GLY A 146 34.43 6.06 3.78
N THR A 147 35.28 6.78 4.52
CA THR A 147 35.31 6.72 5.99
C THR A 147 34.06 7.38 6.58
N ALA A 148 33.42 6.71 7.53
CA ALA A 148 32.32 7.31 8.28
C ALA A 148 32.80 8.61 8.97
N PRO A 149 31.99 9.69 9.01
CA PRO A 149 32.38 10.89 9.71
C PRO A 149 32.61 10.59 11.21
N VAL A 150 33.58 11.23 11.83
CA VAL A 150 33.90 11.12 13.28
C VAL A 150 33.15 12.15 14.14
N SER A 151 32.25 12.93 13.54
CA SER A 151 31.40 13.91 14.24
C SER A 151 30.37 13.22 15.13
N ALA A 152 29.70 13.96 16.01
CA ALA A 152 28.50 13.47 16.71
C ALA A 152 27.22 13.66 15.88
N MET A 153 27.33 14.30 14.71
CA MET A 153 26.21 14.67 13.84
C MET A 153 26.33 14.01 12.47
N HIS A 154 25.33 13.22 12.09
CA HIS A 154 25.34 12.51 10.81
C HIS A 154 24.01 12.65 10.08
N SER A 155 24.09 12.68 8.76
CA SER A 155 22.95 12.52 7.88
C SER A 155 23.22 11.30 6.99
N GLN A 156 22.30 10.34 6.98
CA GLN A 156 22.37 9.17 6.10
C GLN A 156 21.06 8.94 5.38
N GLU A 157 21.15 8.35 4.19
CA GLU A 157 19.99 7.91 3.46
C GLU A 157 19.46 6.60 4.04
N PHE A 158 18.18 6.62 4.40
CA PHE A 158 17.41 5.45 4.78
C PHE A 158 16.47 5.11 3.64
N VAL A 159 16.49 3.84 3.24
CA VAL A 159 15.61 3.27 2.22
C VAL A 159 14.65 2.31 2.92
N VAL A 160 13.34 2.53 2.79
CA VAL A 160 12.30 1.63 3.25
C VAL A 160 11.78 0.84 2.05
N ASN A 161 11.74 -0.48 2.18
CA ASN A 161 11.18 -1.39 1.19
C ASN A 161 9.92 -2.03 1.79
N VAL A 162 8.81 -1.89 1.07
CA VAL A 162 7.54 -2.53 1.41
C VAL A 162 7.22 -3.56 0.35
N THR A 163 6.96 -4.79 0.78
CA THR A 163 6.65 -5.92 -0.11
C THR A 163 5.25 -6.47 0.20
N TRP A 164 4.47 -6.77 -0.82
CA TRP A 164 3.14 -7.38 -0.67
C TRP A 164 2.78 -8.23 -1.88
N THR A 165 1.86 -9.17 -1.70
CA THR A 165 1.33 -9.98 -2.80
C THR A 165 0.04 -9.39 -3.35
N ASP A 166 0.00 -9.22 -4.67
CA ASP A 166 -1.19 -8.82 -5.43
C ASP A 166 -1.57 -9.98 -6.36
N GLY A 167 -2.51 -10.81 -5.91
CA GLY A 167 -2.79 -12.11 -6.52
C GLY A 167 -1.55 -13.02 -6.48
N ALA A 168 -1.10 -13.48 -7.65
CA ALA A 168 0.09 -14.32 -7.79
C ALA A 168 1.42 -13.54 -7.91
N VAL A 169 1.36 -12.19 -7.91
CA VAL A 169 2.53 -11.34 -8.18
C VAL A 169 3.03 -10.73 -6.89
N ASN A 170 4.32 -10.92 -6.58
CA ASN A 170 4.98 -10.19 -5.50
C ASN A 170 5.32 -8.76 -5.98
N ARG A 171 4.91 -7.77 -5.21
CA ARG A 171 5.13 -6.35 -5.47
C ARG A 171 6.10 -5.80 -4.44
N VAL A 172 6.94 -4.88 -4.89
CA VAL A 172 7.88 -4.15 -4.04
C VAL A 172 7.74 -2.67 -4.35
N MET A 173 7.79 -1.86 -3.30
CA MET A 173 7.92 -0.42 -3.39
C MET A 173 9.04 0.03 -2.47
N SER A 174 9.89 0.91 -2.97
CA SER A 174 11.01 1.49 -2.22
C SER A 174 10.82 3.00 -2.11
N MET A 175 11.00 3.54 -0.91
CA MET A 175 11.04 4.97 -0.64
C MET A 175 12.29 5.30 0.14
N SER A 176 12.90 6.46 -0.09
CA SER A 176 14.08 6.86 0.68
C SER A 176 13.97 8.28 1.23
N ARG A 177 14.69 8.53 2.32
CA ARG A 177 14.82 9.85 2.95
C ARG A 177 16.16 9.97 3.65
N TYR A 178 16.71 11.17 3.63
CA TYR A 178 17.86 11.53 4.48
C TYR A 178 17.39 11.84 5.90
N VAL A 179 17.94 11.10 6.87
CA VAL A 179 17.64 11.28 8.29
C VAL A 179 18.88 11.76 9.02
N ARG A 180 18.68 12.72 9.93
CA ARG A 180 19.72 13.26 10.81
C ARG A 180 19.66 12.60 12.19
N TYR A 181 20.80 12.23 12.74
CA TYR A 181 20.93 11.59 14.05
C TYR A 181 22.28 11.89 14.72
#